data_AF-A0A7C4K7H8-F1
#
_entry.id   AF-A0A7C4K7H8-F1
#
_cell.length_a   1.000
_cell.length_b   1.000
_cell.length_c   1.000
_cell.angle_alpha   90.00
_cell.angle_beta   90.00
_cell.angle_gamma   90.00
#
_symmetry.space_group_name_H-M   'P 1'
#
loop_
_entity.id
_entity.type
_entity.pdbx_description
1 polymer ?
#
loop_
_entity_poly.entity_id
_entity_poly.type
_entity_poly.pdbx_seq_one_letter_code
_entity_poly.pdbx_strand_id
1 'polypeptide(L)'
;MQKKKPSETLKQTGRRSEQPRCGLCGKTGKLTKTECCGQWICDDEDQYVPFSYAQNGCYRNHRRYTLCGFHYAEGHTGIWQDCPQCREGIETELYVWYGTNDYNFEKLPNPPAYEPTRCARCNRVIHLGQEMYSVRGDLYLCEECSYREFAKFFKQ
;
A
#
# COMPACT_ATOMS: atom_id res chain seq x y z
N MET A 1 -65.04 28.96 -19.23
CA MET A 1 -63.92 28.78 -20.18
C MET A 1 -62.62 29.19 -19.51
N GLN A 2 -61.70 28.23 -19.37
CA GLN A 2 -60.22 28.31 -19.34
C GLN A 2 -59.56 29.42 -18.49
N LYS A 3 -58.55 29.17 -17.65
CA LYS A 3 -57.36 28.32 -17.86
C LYS A 3 -56.79 27.87 -16.50
N LYS A 4 -56.64 26.55 -16.31
CA LYS A 4 -55.84 25.98 -15.22
C LYS A 4 -54.36 26.23 -15.53
N LYS A 5 -53.61 26.80 -14.57
CA LYS A 5 -52.16 27.01 -14.67
C LYS A 5 -51.44 25.65 -14.66
N PRO A 6 -50.45 25.40 -15.51
CA PRO A 6 -49.67 24.18 -15.46
C PRO A 6 -48.81 24.15 -14.20
N SER A 7 -48.85 23.03 -13.48
CA SER A 7 -47.96 22.69 -12.38
C SER A 7 -46.53 22.57 -12.91
N GLU A 8 -45.63 23.43 -12.44
CA GLU A 8 -44.20 23.29 -12.69
C GLU A 8 -43.68 22.03 -12.00
N THR A 9 -43.45 20.99 -12.81
CA THR A 9 -42.76 19.78 -12.37
C THR A 9 -41.31 20.15 -12.05
N LEU A 10 -40.98 20.21 -10.76
CA LEU A 10 -39.61 20.29 -10.28
C LEU A 10 -38.82 19.11 -10.86
N LYS A 11 -37.96 19.40 -11.84
CA LYS A 11 -36.97 18.47 -12.36
C LYS A 11 -36.01 18.12 -11.21
N GLN A 12 -36.23 16.97 -10.60
CA GLN A 12 -35.23 16.35 -9.74
C GLN A 12 -34.01 16.06 -10.61
N THR A 13 -32.98 16.89 -10.49
CA THR A 13 -31.65 16.59 -11.01
C THR A 13 -31.12 15.42 -10.20
N GLY A 14 -31.41 14.20 -10.66
CA GLY A 14 -30.77 13.01 -10.11
C GLY A 14 -29.26 13.22 -10.17
N ARG A 15 -28.61 13.18 -9.00
CA ARG A 15 -27.15 12.99 -8.95
C ARG A 15 -26.88 11.76 -9.80
N ARG A 16 -26.26 11.93 -10.97
CA ARG A 16 -25.63 10.81 -11.66
C ARG A 16 -24.70 10.20 -10.62
N SER A 17 -25.02 9.00 -10.14
CA SER A 17 -24.11 8.24 -9.31
C SER A 17 -22.84 8.10 -10.14
N GLU A 18 -21.80 8.85 -9.77
CA GLU A 18 -20.51 8.72 -10.45
C GLU A 18 -20.13 7.25 -10.40
N GLN A 19 -19.84 6.67 -11.57
CA GLN A 19 -19.44 5.27 -11.64
C GLN A 19 -18.26 5.05 -10.67
N PRO A 20 -18.26 3.96 -9.88
CA PRO A 20 -17.16 3.65 -8.99
C PRO A 20 -15.81 3.69 -9.72
N ARG A 21 -14.79 4.21 -9.04
CA ARG A 21 -13.41 4.30 -9.55
C ARG A 21 -12.44 3.82 -8.48
N CYS A 22 -11.34 3.24 -8.91
CA CYS A 22 -10.21 2.95 -8.03
C CYS A 22 -9.68 4.26 -7.45
N GLY A 23 -9.65 4.38 -6.12
CA GLY A 23 -9.15 5.59 -5.47
C GLY A 23 -7.64 5.78 -5.54
N LEU A 24 -6.88 4.78 -6.01
CA LEU A 24 -5.41 4.89 -6.20
C LEU A 24 -5.05 5.26 -7.64
N CYS A 25 -5.62 4.57 -8.64
CA CYS A 25 -5.23 4.76 -10.05
C CYS A 25 -6.32 5.37 -10.94
N GLY A 26 -7.53 5.61 -10.41
CA GLY A 26 -8.64 6.24 -11.12
C GLY A 26 -9.36 5.37 -12.16
N LYS A 27 -8.91 4.13 -12.41
CA LYS A 27 -9.57 3.19 -13.33
C LYS A 27 -10.98 2.83 -12.86
N THR A 28 -11.88 2.58 -13.80
CA THR A 28 -13.30 2.24 -13.56
C THR A 28 -13.62 0.75 -13.76
N GLY A 29 -12.72 -0.01 -14.41
CA GLY A 29 -12.93 -1.43 -14.74
C GLY A 29 -12.44 -2.36 -13.64
N LYS A 30 -13.15 -3.49 -13.46
CA LYS A 30 -12.89 -4.58 -12.50
C LYS A 30 -12.46 -4.06 -11.13
N LEU A 31 -13.45 -3.61 -10.35
CA LEU A 31 -13.24 -3.01 -9.04
C LEU A 31 -13.81 -3.88 -7.93
N THR A 32 -13.16 -3.84 -6.78
CA THR A 32 -13.63 -4.40 -5.50
C THR A 32 -13.53 -3.34 -4.40
N LYS A 33 -13.99 -3.68 -3.20
CA LYS A 33 -13.77 -2.88 -2.00
C LYS A 33 -12.70 -3.52 -1.13
N THR A 34 -11.81 -2.71 -0.58
CA THR A 34 -10.84 -3.18 0.41
C THR A 34 -11.54 -3.62 1.69
N GLU A 35 -11.12 -4.74 2.27
CA GLU A 35 -11.65 -5.20 3.55
C GLU A 35 -11.25 -4.30 4.74
N CYS A 36 -10.06 -3.70 4.66
CA CYS A 36 -9.48 -2.89 5.73
C CYS A 36 -10.11 -1.49 5.90
N CYS A 37 -10.42 -0.78 4.80
CA CYS A 37 -10.90 0.60 4.85
C CYS A 37 -12.12 0.90 3.94
N GLY A 38 -12.70 -0.12 3.31
CA GLY A 38 -13.92 0.00 2.50
C GLY A 38 -13.81 0.83 1.22
N GLN A 39 -12.60 1.19 0.77
CA GLN A 39 -12.36 2.02 -0.42
C GLN A 39 -12.48 1.20 -1.70
N TRP A 40 -12.98 1.84 -2.77
CA TRP A 40 -13.01 1.23 -4.11
C TRP A 40 -11.60 1.14 -4.69
N ILE A 41 -11.23 -0.04 -5.20
CA ILE A 41 -9.88 -0.34 -5.68
C ILE A 41 -9.92 -1.35 -6.82
N CYS A 42 -8.90 -1.38 -7.68
CA CYS A 42 -8.80 -2.40 -8.75
C CYS A 42 -8.71 -3.80 -8.15
N ASP A 43 -9.49 -4.73 -8.69
CA ASP A 43 -9.46 -6.15 -8.38
C ASP A 43 -8.48 -6.86 -9.34
N ASP A 44 -7.19 -6.66 -9.08
CA ASP A 44 -6.07 -7.08 -9.94
C ASP A 44 -5.12 -8.07 -9.26
N GLU A 45 -5.50 -8.65 -8.12
CA GLU A 45 -4.66 -9.60 -7.38
C GLU A 45 -4.41 -10.90 -8.16
N ASP A 46 -5.39 -11.34 -8.96
CA ASP A 46 -5.30 -12.53 -9.81
C ASP A 46 -4.33 -12.37 -10.99
N GLN A 47 -3.90 -11.14 -11.30
CA GLN A 47 -2.92 -10.86 -12.35
C GLN A 47 -1.48 -10.92 -11.85
N TYR A 48 -1.26 -11.13 -10.55
CA TYR A 48 0.08 -11.21 -9.99
C TYR A 48 0.74 -12.56 -10.30
N VAL A 49 1.92 -12.53 -10.92
CA VAL A 49 2.74 -13.72 -11.16
C VAL A 49 3.65 -13.97 -9.95
N PRO A 50 3.56 -15.11 -9.25
CA PRO A 50 4.46 -15.46 -8.16
C PRO A 50 5.94 -15.34 -8.57
N PHE A 51 6.79 -14.89 -7.65
CA PHE A 51 8.23 -14.65 -7.86
C PHE A 51 8.60 -13.57 -8.90
N SER A 52 7.63 -12.84 -9.47
CA SER A 52 7.91 -11.70 -10.36
C SER A 52 8.32 -10.43 -9.63
N TYR A 53 7.98 -10.31 -8.33
CA TYR A 53 8.13 -9.10 -7.52
C TYR A 53 7.47 -7.84 -8.13
N ALA A 54 6.56 -8.03 -9.09
CA ALA A 54 5.89 -6.93 -9.76
C ALA A 54 4.97 -6.17 -8.80
N GLN A 55 5.03 -4.84 -8.85
CA GLN A 55 4.16 -3.92 -8.11
C GLN A 55 2.93 -3.52 -8.93
N ASN A 56 2.41 -4.41 -9.78
CA ASN A 56 1.40 -4.11 -10.79
C ASN A 56 -0.06 -4.21 -10.30
N GLY A 57 -0.32 -4.33 -9.00
CA GLY A 57 -1.67 -4.49 -8.46
C GLY A 57 -2.03 -3.47 -7.37
N CYS A 58 -3.09 -2.69 -7.58
CA CYS A 58 -3.55 -1.70 -6.59
C CYS A 58 -3.99 -2.41 -5.31
N TYR A 59 -4.86 -3.42 -5.40
CA TYR A 59 -5.38 -4.13 -4.23
C TYR A 59 -4.26 -4.82 -3.47
N ARG A 60 -3.43 -5.57 -4.21
CA ARG A 60 -2.32 -6.32 -3.64
C ARG A 60 -1.32 -5.41 -2.93
N ASN A 61 -0.89 -4.32 -3.58
CA ASN A 61 0.06 -3.39 -2.98
C ASN A 61 -0.54 -2.67 -1.78
N HIS A 62 -1.81 -2.26 -1.85
CA HIS A 62 -2.49 -1.68 -0.70
C HIS A 62 -2.51 -2.64 0.49
N ARG A 63 -2.88 -3.91 0.26
CA ARG A 63 -2.93 -4.94 1.29
C ARG A 63 -1.57 -5.26 1.89
N ARG A 64 -0.50 -5.32 1.07
CA ARG A 64 0.84 -5.72 1.51
C ARG A 64 1.73 -4.59 2.04
N TYR A 65 1.60 -3.39 1.48
CA TYR A 65 2.61 -2.35 1.62
C TYR A 65 2.05 -1.09 2.29
N THR A 66 0.95 -1.18 3.03
CA THR A 66 0.41 -0.05 3.80
C THR A 66 0.20 -0.41 5.25
N LEU A 67 0.23 0.61 6.13
CA LEU A 67 -0.10 0.41 7.54
C LEU A 67 -1.56 -0.01 7.73
N CYS A 68 -2.47 0.50 6.88
CA CYS A 68 -3.87 0.09 6.87
C CYS A 68 -4.03 -1.41 6.56
N GLY A 69 -3.33 -1.90 5.52
CA GLY A 69 -3.34 -3.31 5.15
C GLY A 69 -2.72 -4.21 6.23
N PHE A 70 -1.55 -3.83 6.76
CA PHE A 70 -0.88 -4.56 7.84
C PHE A 70 -1.73 -4.62 9.11
N HIS A 71 -2.27 -3.49 9.55
CA HIS A 71 -3.11 -3.39 10.75
C HIS A 71 -4.31 -4.33 10.70
N TYR A 72 -5.00 -4.38 9.54
CA TYR A 72 -6.12 -5.29 9.34
C TYR A 72 -5.67 -6.76 9.30
N ALA A 73 -4.57 -7.07 8.61
CA ALA A 73 -4.08 -8.45 8.48
C ALA A 73 -3.65 -9.06 9.83
N GLU A 74 -3.06 -8.25 10.71
CA GLU A 74 -2.69 -8.67 12.07
C GLU A 74 -3.87 -8.65 13.06
N GLY A 75 -5.05 -8.18 12.64
CA GLY A 75 -6.25 -8.15 13.48
C GLY A 75 -6.14 -7.18 14.66
N HIS A 76 -5.36 -6.11 14.51
CA HIS A 76 -5.22 -5.08 15.54
C HIS A 76 -6.53 -4.31 15.73
N THR A 77 -6.74 -3.80 16.95
CA THR A 77 -7.92 -3.00 17.27
C THR A 77 -7.64 -1.50 17.13
N GLY A 78 -8.69 -0.70 16.94
CA GLY A 78 -8.58 0.76 16.81
C GLY A 78 -8.27 1.21 15.39
N ILE A 79 -7.62 2.36 15.26
CA ILE A 79 -7.16 2.90 13.97
C ILE A 79 -5.65 2.70 13.84
N TRP A 80 -5.16 2.45 12.63
CA TRP A 80 -3.76 2.12 12.39
C TRP A 80 -2.81 3.29 12.71
N GLN A 81 -3.28 4.54 12.59
CA GLN A 81 -2.51 5.75 12.84
C GLN A 81 -1.99 5.82 14.28
N ASP A 82 -2.79 5.36 15.24
CA ASP A 82 -2.50 5.41 16.67
C ASP A 82 -2.16 4.03 17.25
N CYS A 83 -1.98 3.02 16.41
CA CYS A 83 -1.77 1.64 16.84
C CYS A 83 -0.31 1.39 17.27
N PRO A 84 -0.02 1.16 18.58
CA PRO A 84 1.35 0.93 19.04
C PRO A 84 1.94 -0.36 18.48
N GLN A 85 1.11 -1.38 18.29
CA GLN A 85 1.54 -2.66 17.71
C GLN A 85 2.02 -2.50 16.26
N CYS A 86 1.38 -1.63 15.47
CA CYS A 86 1.86 -1.30 14.13
C CYS A 86 3.19 -0.51 14.17
N ARG A 87 3.34 0.39 15.16
CA ARG A 87 4.54 1.21 15.32
C ARG A 87 5.77 0.38 15.73
N GLU A 88 5.57 -0.60 16.59
CA GLU A 88 6.62 -1.43 17.18
C GLU A 88 6.91 -2.71 16.37
N GLY A 89 5.92 -3.24 15.66
CA GLY A 89 6.05 -4.49 14.89
C GLY A 89 6.76 -4.35 13.54
N ILE A 90 7.16 -3.14 13.15
CA ILE A 90 7.75 -2.86 11.83
C ILE A 90 8.99 -2.00 12.02
N GLU A 91 10.07 -2.37 11.32
CA GLU A 91 11.28 -1.53 11.22
C GLU A 91 10.94 -0.09 10.85
N THR A 92 11.54 0.90 11.53
CA THR A 92 11.04 2.29 11.43
C THR A 92 11.06 2.83 10.00
N GLU A 93 12.07 2.51 9.19
CA GLU A 93 12.10 2.88 7.77
C GLU A 93 10.91 2.28 6.99
N LEU A 94 10.60 1.00 7.21
CA LEU A 94 9.45 0.34 6.60
C LEU A 94 8.12 0.89 7.13
N TYR A 95 8.03 1.19 8.41
CA TYR A 95 6.86 1.81 9.02
C TYR A 95 6.53 3.16 8.35
N VAL A 96 7.56 4.01 8.18
CA VAL A 96 7.41 5.28 7.47
C VAL A 96 6.99 5.05 6.02
N TRP A 97 7.66 4.13 5.32
CA TRP A 97 7.34 3.86 3.92
C TRP A 97 5.92 3.31 3.74
N TYR A 98 5.48 2.36 4.58
CA TYR A 98 4.12 1.83 4.60
C TYR A 98 3.08 2.91 4.90
N GLY A 99 3.42 3.88 5.76
CA GLY A 99 2.53 4.99 6.09
C GLY A 99 2.43 6.08 5.02
N THR A 100 3.39 6.17 4.09
CA THR A 100 3.54 7.38 3.24
C THR A 100 3.61 7.13 1.73
N ASN A 101 3.77 5.88 1.30
CA ASN A 101 3.81 5.52 -0.12
C ASN A 101 2.47 5.75 -0.83
N ASP A 102 2.47 5.58 -2.16
CA ASP A 102 1.33 5.89 -3.03
C ASP A 102 0.26 4.80 -3.11
N TYR A 103 0.41 3.73 -2.32
CA TYR A 103 -0.64 2.72 -2.16
C TYR A 103 -1.60 3.07 -1.02
N ASN A 104 -1.36 4.16 -0.31
CA ASN A 104 -2.19 4.67 0.76
C ASN A 104 -3.34 5.54 0.24
N PHE A 105 -4.55 5.29 0.74
CA PHE A 105 -5.67 6.25 0.60
C PHE A 105 -5.54 7.41 1.59
N GLU A 106 -4.98 7.15 2.76
CA GLU A 106 -4.64 8.14 3.78
C GLU A 106 -3.17 7.97 4.17
N LYS A 107 -2.40 9.06 4.14
CA LYS A 107 -0.97 9.04 4.49
C LYS A 107 -0.78 9.40 5.96
N LEU A 108 0.22 8.78 6.60
CA LEU A 108 0.65 9.05 7.96
C LEU A 108 1.10 10.53 8.05
N PRO A 109 0.46 11.36 8.89
CA PRO A 109 0.69 12.81 8.87
C PRO A 109 2.05 13.22 9.44
N ASN A 110 2.53 12.54 10.47
CA ASN A 110 3.78 12.86 11.17
C ASN A 110 4.67 11.61 11.26
N PRO A 111 5.27 11.17 10.14
CA PRO A 111 6.14 10.01 10.16
C PRO A 111 7.37 10.28 11.05
N PRO A 112 7.78 9.30 11.87
CA PRO A 112 8.99 9.40 12.67
C PRO A 112 10.24 9.54 11.78
N ALA A 113 11.23 10.29 12.26
CA ALA A 113 12.55 10.30 11.63
C ALA A 113 13.25 8.94 11.84
N TYR A 114 14.14 8.59 10.91
CA TYR A 114 14.96 7.38 10.99
C TYR A 114 16.31 7.59 10.33
N GLU A 115 17.30 6.82 10.78
CA GLU A 115 18.58 6.71 10.10
C GLU A 115 18.43 5.76 8.90
N PRO A 116 18.83 6.16 7.68
CA PRO A 116 18.70 5.30 6.50
C PRO A 116 19.44 3.99 6.68
N THR A 117 18.79 2.90 6.27
CA THR A 117 19.40 1.58 6.33
C THR A 117 20.57 1.49 5.36
N ARG A 118 21.71 0.92 5.81
CA ARG A 118 22.93 0.79 5.01
C ARG A 118 23.36 -0.66 4.88
N CYS A 119 23.88 -1.00 3.71
CA CYS A 119 24.47 -2.29 3.47
C CYS A 119 25.69 -2.49 4.38
N ALA A 120 25.69 -3.54 5.20
CA ALA A 120 26.77 -3.87 6.13
C ALA A 120 28.12 -4.14 5.43
N ARG A 121 28.12 -4.40 4.11
CA ARG A 121 29.31 -4.71 3.33
C ARG A 121 29.87 -3.53 2.54
N CYS A 122 29.03 -2.79 1.83
CA CYS A 122 29.47 -1.71 0.94
C CYS A 122 29.02 -0.31 1.39
N ASN A 123 28.30 -0.22 2.51
CA ASN A 123 27.83 1.01 3.14
C ASN A 123 26.87 1.89 2.30
N ARG A 124 26.43 1.42 1.12
CA ARG A 124 25.40 2.09 0.32
C ARG A 124 24.07 2.11 1.09
N VAL A 125 23.29 3.16 0.90
CA VAL A 125 21.90 3.22 1.39
C VAL A 125 21.08 2.16 0.66
N ILE A 126 20.20 1.49 1.41
CA ILE A 126 19.20 0.54 0.91
C ILE A 126 17.84 1.13 1.24
N HIS A 127 16.96 1.26 0.24
CA HIS A 127 15.58 1.69 0.47
C HIS A 127 14.71 0.46 0.76
N LEU A 128 14.47 0.15 2.03
CA LEU A 128 13.87 -1.14 2.43
C LEU A 128 12.49 -1.40 1.79
N GLY A 129 11.69 -0.36 1.56
CA GLY A 129 10.37 -0.50 0.94
C GLY A 129 10.40 -0.77 -0.58
N GLN A 130 11.54 -0.56 -1.23
CA GLN A 130 11.61 -0.46 -2.69
C GLN A 130 12.68 -1.37 -3.32
N GLU A 131 13.73 -1.70 -2.58
CA GLU A 131 14.85 -2.50 -3.09
C GLU A 131 14.85 -3.92 -2.52
N MET A 132 15.50 -4.83 -3.26
CA MET A 132 15.80 -6.16 -2.75
C MET A 132 16.98 -6.10 -1.76
N TYR A 133 16.81 -6.74 -0.62
CA TYR A 133 17.82 -6.88 0.40
C TYR A 133 17.72 -8.24 1.09
N SER A 134 18.74 -8.57 1.88
CA SER A 134 18.71 -9.73 2.76
C SER A 134 19.08 -9.30 4.18
N VAL A 135 18.49 -9.97 5.16
CA VAL A 135 18.70 -9.70 6.58
C VAL A 135 19.36 -10.91 7.21
N ARG A 136 20.37 -10.68 8.05
CA ARG A 136 21.02 -11.71 8.87
C ARG A 136 21.29 -11.15 10.25
N GLY A 137 20.43 -11.48 11.22
CA GLY A 137 20.39 -10.74 12.49
C GLY A 137 20.13 -9.26 12.20
N ASP A 138 20.92 -8.38 12.79
CA ASP A 138 20.79 -6.93 12.59
C ASP A 138 21.53 -6.40 11.34
N LEU A 139 22.07 -7.29 10.51
CA LEU A 139 22.84 -6.91 9.33
C LEU A 139 21.98 -6.94 8.08
N TYR A 140 21.92 -5.79 7.40
CA TYR A 140 21.30 -5.62 6.10
C TYR A 140 22.34 -5.75 4.99
N LEU A 141 22.05 -6.54 3.96
CA LEU A 141 22.86 -6.68 2.75
C LEU A 141 22.04 -6.27 1.54
N CYS A 142 22.60 -5.42 0.70
CA CYS A 142 21.99 -5.10 -0.58
C CYS A 142 22.03 -6.32 -1.52
N GLU A 143 21.11 -6.36 -2.48
CA GLU A 143 21.00 -7.45 -3.46
C GLU A 143 22.35 -7.94 -4.02
N GLU A 144 23.19 -7.04 -4.53
CA GLU A 144 24.51 -7.41 -5.07
C GLU A 144 25.43 -8.07 -4.05
N CYS A 145 25.46 -7.53 -2.82
CA CYS A 145 26.28 -8.08 -1.74
C CYS A 145 25.72 -9.42 -1.27
N SER A 146 24.41 -9.57 -1.19
CA SER A 146 23.72 -10.83 -0.89
C SER A 146 24.09 -11.91 -1.91
N TYR A 147 23.97 -11.64 -3.21
CA TYR A 147 24.36 -12.61 -4.24
C TYR A 147 25.83 -13.02 -4.13
N ARG A 148 26.74 -12.07 -3.86
CA ARG A 148 28.16 -12.37 -3.67
C ARG A 148 28.43 -13.24 -2.44
N GLU A 149 27.65 -13.07 -1.37
CA GLU A 149 27.74 -13.95 -0.19
C GLU A 149 27.17 -15.33 -0.50
N PHE A 150 26.01 -15.42 -1.17
CA PHE A 150 25.38 -16.70 -1.49
C PHE A 150 26.18 -17.53 -2.49
N ALA A 151 26.83 -16.89 -3.47
CA ALA A 151 27.70 -17.54 -4.43
C ALA A 151 28.86 -18.33 -3.78
N LYS A 152 29.25 -18.02 -2.54
CA LYS A 152 30.28 -18.76 -1.80
C LYS A 152 29.81 -20.17 -1.39
N PHE A 153 28.50 -20.39 -1.25
CA PHE A 153 27.95 -21.69 -0.84
C PHE A 153 27.77 -22.66 -2.01
N PHE A 154 27.68 -22.15 -3.25
CA PHE A 154 27.55 -22.99 -4.46
C PHE A 154 28.88 -23.40 -5.10
N LYS A 155 30.01 -22.97 -4.52
CA LYS A 155 31.37 -23.36 -4.94
C LYS A 155 31.99 -24.45 -4.04
N GLN A 156 31.19 -25.10 -3.20
CA GLN A 156 31.55 -26.30 -2.45
C GLN A 156 30.98 -27.52 -3.17
#